data_AF-A0A7X7Y9A7-F1
#
_entry.id   AF-A0A7X7Y9A7-F1
#
_cell.length_a   1.000
_cell.length_b   1.000
_cell.length_c   1.000
_cell.angle_alpha   90.00
_cell.angle_beta   90.00
_cell.angle_gamma   90.00
#
_symmetry.space_group_name_H-M   'P 1'
#
loop_
_entity.id
_entity.type
_entity.pdbx_description
1 polymer ?
#
loop_
_entity_poly.entity_id
_entity_poly.type
_entity_poly.pdbx_seq_one_letter_code
_entity_poly.pdbx_strand_id
1 'polypeptide(L)'
;MQVQKLYHRCGHPVLVARRQVGNATEILFLDGERPFIDRKDGSKSPNIVRECPECSGFIKMEKLLSVKPEASKEKGPTGYMPARI
;
A
#
# COMPACT_ATOMS: atom_id res chain seq x y z
N MET A 1 -0.07 -0.52 -20.59
CA MET A 1 -0.30 -0.78 -19.14
C MET A 1 0.01 0.51 -18.41
N GLN A 2 -0.96 1.07 -17.68
CA GLN A 2 -0.70 2.22 -16.83
C GLN A 2 -0.53 1.72 -15.40
N VAL A 3 0.64 1.99 -14.80
CA VAL A 3 0.96 1.65 -13.42
C VAL A 3 1.08 2.94 -12.64
N GLN A 4 0.34 3.05 -11.53
CA GLN A 4 0.39 4.20 -10.62
C GLN A 4 0.92 3.76 -9.27
N LYS A 5 1.84 4.53 -8.70
CA LYS A 5 2.33 4.30 -7.34
C LYS A 5 1.46 5.05 -6.35
N LEU A 6 0.85 4.33 -5.44
CA LEU A 6 0.07 4.84 -4.33
C LEU A 6 0.65 4.30 -3.01
N TYR A 7 0.06 4.71 -1.89
CA TYR A 7 0.50 4.35 -0.56
C TYR A 7 -0.65 3.87 0.30
N HIS A 8 -0.43 2.82 1.07
CA HIS A 8 -1.36 2.41 2.12
C HIS A 8 -1.29 3.41 3.29
N ARG A 9 -2.32 3.41 4.16
CA ARG A 9 -2.38 4.28 5.35
C ARG A 9 -1.17 4.15 6.28
N CYS A 10 -0.49 3.00 6.28
CA CYS A 10 0.70 2.76 7.08
C CYS A 10 1.99 3.29 6.43
N GLY A 11 1.93 3.80 5.21
CA GLY A 11 3.09 4.27 4.45
C GLY A 11 3.66 3.25 3.46
N HIS A 12 3.13 2.02 3.42
CA HIS A 12 3.58 0.98 2.50
C HIS A 12 3.27 1.34 1.03
N PRO A 13 4.24 1.30 0.10
CA PRO A 13 3.98 1.57 -1.31
C PRO A 13 3.18 0.44 -1.96
N VAL A 14 2.16 0.80 -2.74
CA VAL A 14 1.31 -0.11 -3.50
C VAL A 14 1.28 0.35 -4.96
N LEU A 15 1.56 -0.56 -5.88
CA LEU A 15 1.52 -0.28 -7.32
C LEU A 15 0.18 -0.73 -7.89
N VAL A 16 -0.59 0.21 -8.43
CA VAL A 16 -1.89 -0.05 -9.06
C VAL A 16 -1.68 -0.17 -10.56
N ALA A 17 -1.80 -1.38 -11.08
CA ALA A 17 -1.72 -1.67 -12.51
C ALA A 17 -3.12 -1.82 -13.10
N ARG A 18 -3.42 -1.08 -14.17
CA ARG A 18 -4.65 -1.25 -14.95
C ARG A 18 -4.35 -2.04 -16.21
N ARG A 19 -5.05 -3.16 -16.39
CA ARG A 19 -4.92 -4.06 -17.54
C ARG A 19 -6.27 -4.18 -18.25
N GLN A 20 -6.27 -4.04 -19.57
CA GLN A 20 -7.44 -4.41 -20.38
C GLN A 20 -7.49 -5.92 -20.54
N VAL A 21 -8.64 -6.51 -20.22
CA VAL A 21 -8.93 -7.94 -20.38
C VAL A 21 -10.22 -8.01 -21.20
N GLY A 22 -10.09 -8.14 -22.51
CA GLY A 22 -11.20 -8.01 -23.45
C GLY A 22 -11.79 -6.60 -23.43
N ASN A 23 -13.11 -6.49 -23.24
CA ASN A 23 -13.81 -5.21 -23.12
C ASN A 23 -13.82 -4.64 -21.68
N ALA A 24 -13.26 -5.37 -20.71
CA ALA A 24 -13.21 -4.96 -19.31
C ALA A 24 -11.83 -4.42 -18.92
N THR A 25 -11.80 -3.52 -17.94
CA THR A 25 -10.55 -3.06 -17.32
C THR A 25 -10.41 -3.70 -15.94
N GLU A 26 -9.39 -4.53 -15.76
CA GLU A 26 -9.02 -5.13 -14.48
C GLU A 26 -8.01 -4.22 -13.77
N ILE A 27 -8.25 -4.01 -12.47
CA ILE A 27 -7.34 -3.27 -11.59
C ILE A 27 -6.62 -4.29 -10.71
N LEU A 28 -5.30 -4.30 -10.81
CA LEU A 28 -4.42 -5.17 -10.03
C LEU A 28 -3.63 -4.32 -9.04
N PHE A 29 -3.62 -4.76 -7.78
CA PHE A 29 -2.79 -4.18 -6.72
C PHE A 29 -1.54 -5.03 -6.55
N LEU A 30 -0.38 -4.42 -6.80
CA LEU A 30 0.91 -5.05 -6.70
C LEU A 30 1.68 -4.50 -5.51
N ASP A 31 2.53 -5.34 -4.93
CA ASP A 31 3.43 -4.89 -3.88
C ASP A 31 4.45 -3.88 -4.45
N GLY A 32 4.61 -2.73 -3.77
CA GLY A 32 5.48 -1.67 -4.26
C GLY A 32 6.97 -1.93 -4.08
N GLU A 33 7.35 -2.83 -3.16
CA GLU A 33 8.75 -3.20 -2.93
C GLU A 33 9.15 -4.43 -3.75
N ARG A 34 8.22 -5.37 -3.92
CA ARG A 34 8.41 -6.62 -4.67
C ARG A 34 7.26 -6.82 -5.66
N PRO A 35 7.21 -6.06 -6.76
CA PRO A 35 6.11 -6.12 -7.74
C PRO A 35 6.01 -7.43 -8.51
N PHE A 36 7.06 -8.25 -8.51
CA PHE A 36 7.11 -9.53 -9.22
C PHE A 36 7.59 -10.64 -8.30
N ILE A 37 7.02 -11.83 -8.48
CA ILE A 37 7.46 -13.08 -7.83
C ILE A 37 8.05 -13.97 -8.92
N ASP A 38 9.25 -14.48 -8.67
CA ASP A 38 9.87 -15.52 -9.48
C ASP A 38 9.17 -16.87 -9.21
N ARG A 39 8.58 -17.46 -10.25
CA ARG A 39 8.05 -18.83 -10.17
C ARG A 39 9.18 -19.83 -10.33
N LYS A 40 8.95 -21.06 -9.85
CA LYS A 40 9.88 -22.20 -9.98
C LYS A 40 10.30 -22.49 -11.43
N ASP A 41 9.51 -22.03 -12.40
CA ASP A 41 9.73 -22.17 -13.84
C ASP A 41 10.62 -21.06 -14.44
N GLY A 42 11.13 -20.13 -13.62
CA GLY A 42 11.90 -18.97 -14.08
C GLY A 42 11.04 -17.83 -14.66
N SER A 43 9.73 -18.02 -14.77
CA SER A 43 8.79 -16.99 -15.19
C SER A 43 8.48 -16.00 -14.05
N LYS A 44 8.43 -14.71 -14.38
CA LYS A 44 8.04 -13.64 -13.44
C LYS A 44 6.54 -13.42 -13.49
N SER A 45 5.88 -13.58 -12.35
CA SER A 45 4.45 -13.26 -12.20
C SER A 45 4.26 -11.99 -11.38
N PRO A 46 3.25 -11.16 -11.69
CA PRO A 46 2.92 -10.01 -10.85
C PRO A 46 2.59 -10.46 -9.42
N ASN A 47 3.18 -9.77 -8.44
CA ASN A 47 2.92 -10.01 -7.02
C ASN A 47 1.62 -9.33 -6.60
N ILE A 48 0.48 -9.98 -6.85
CA ILE A 48 -0.83 -9.43 -6.54
C ILE A 48 -1.10 -9.54 -5.05
N VAL A 49 -1.25 -8.41 -4.37
CA VAL A 49 -1.51 -8.32 -2.93
C VAL A 49 -2.93 -7.80 -2.67
N ARG A 50 -3.66 -8.49 -1.81
CA ARG A 50 -4.99 -8.04 -1.31
C ARG A 50 -4.88 -7.36 0.05
N GLU A 51 -3.84 -7.68 0.80
CA GLU A 51 -3.58 -7.18 2.14
C GLU A 51 -2.17 -6.59 2.17
N CYS A 52 -2.02 -5.50 2.92
CA CYS A 52 -0.74 -4.84 3.09
C CYS A 52 0.20 -5.72 3.93
N PRO A 53 1.41 -6.06 3.44
CA PRO A 53 2.33 -6.94 4.17
C PRO A 53 2.83 -6.32 5.49
N GLU A 54 2.83 -4.99 5.62
CA GLU A 54 3.31 -4.29 6.83
C GLU A 54 2.30 -4.26 7.98
N CYS A 55 1.00 -4.17 7.68
CA CYS A 55 -0.03 -3.95 8.72
C CYS A 55 -1.28 -4.83 8.56
N SER A 56 -1.23 -5.81 7.65
CA SER A 56 -2.32 -6.72 7.30
C SER A 56 -3.65 -6.01 6.96
N GLY A 57 -3.59 -4.74 6.59
CA GLY A 57 -4.76 -3.96 6.22
C GLY A 57 -5.21 -4.27 4.79
N PHE A 58 -6.51 -4.37 4.57
CA PHE A 58 -7.06 -4.56 3.22
C PHE A 58 -6.68 -3.41 2.28
N ILE A 59 -6.13 -3.78 1.12
CA ILE A 59 -5.81 -2.85 0.05
C ILE A 59 -7.07 -2.63 -0.80
N LYS A 60 -7.59 -1.41 -0.79
CA LYS A 60 -8.69 -0.96 -1.66
C LYS A 60 -8.31 0.36 -2.31
N MET A 61 -8.67 0.54 -3.57
CA MET A 61 -8.39 1.76 -4.34
C MET A 61 -8.78 3.04 -3.59
N GLU A 62 -9.98 3.03 -2.98
CA GLU A 62 -10.54 4.15 -2.20
C GLU A 62 -9.74 4.50 -0.93
N LYS A 63 -8.93 3.58 -0.42
CA LYS A 63 -8.14 3.73 0.82
C LYS A 63 -6.67 4.01 0.54
N LEU A 64 -6.26 4.04 -0.73
CA LEU A 64 -4.90 4.32 -1.13
C LEU A 64 -4.67 5.81 -1.28
N LEU A 65 -3.54 6.27 -0.78
CA LEU A 65 -3.12 7.66 -0.78
C LEU A 65 -2.17 7.92 -1.95
N SER A 66 -2.32 9.07 -2.62
CA SER A 66 -1.41 9.46 -3.70
C SER A 66 -0.04 9.92 -3.18
N VAL A 67 0.02 10.33 -1.92
CA VAL A 67 1.23 10.78 -1.22
C VAL A 67 1.50 9.83 -0.07
N LYS A 68 2.78 9.55 0.19
CA LYS A 68 3.17 8.73 1.35
C LYS A 68 2.70 9.45 2.62
N PRO A 69 1.88 8.83 3.48
CA PRO A 69 1.56 9.42 4.76
C PRO A 69 2.87 9.57 5.54
N GLU A 70 3.21 10.79 5.89
CA GLU A 70 4.22 11.04 6.91
C GLU A 70 3.61 10.49 8.19
N ALA A 71 4.15 9.37 8.69
CA ALA A 71 3.80 8.91 10.01
C ALA A 71 4.29 9.99 10.98
N SER A 72 3.42 10.95 11.31
CA SER A 72 3.67 11.90 12.40
C SER A 72 3.81 11.08 13.67
N LYS A 73 5.05 10.67 13.97
CA LYS A 73 5.51 10.40 15.32
C LYS A 73 5.56 11.73 16.06
N GLU A 74 4.44 12.41 16.20
CA GLU A 74 4.29 13.36 17.30
C GLU A 74 4.03 12.53 18.54
N LYS A 75 5.14 12.04 19.13
CA LYS A 75 5.22 11.84 20.57
C LYS A 75 5.06 13.22 21.21
N GLY A 76 3.82 13.69 21.34
CA GLY A 76 3.54 14.71 22.35
C GLY A 76 3.76 14.05 23.71
N PRO A 77 4.68 14.54 24.57
CA PRO A 77 4.67 14.11 25.96
C PRO A 77 3.32 14.53 26.53
N THR A 78 2.51 13.58 26.99
CA THR A 78 1.38 13.87 27.86
C THR A 78 1.96 14.43 29.15
N GLY A 79 2.21 15.73 29.16
CA GLY A 79 2.64 16.48 30.32
C GLY A 79 1.54 16.37 31.36
N TYR A 80 1.76 15.51 32.35
CA TYR A 80 0.96 15.47 33.56
C TYR A 80 1.19 16.81 34.28
N MET A 81 0.24 17.73 34.20
CA MET A 81 0.21 18.90 35.06
C MET A 81 -0.49 18.49 36.36
N PRO A 82 0.20 18.39 37.52
CA PRO A 82 -0.51 18.25 38.78
C PRO A 82 -1.24 19.56 39.08
N ALA A 83 -2.56 19.48 39.30
CA ALA A 83 -3.34 20.58 39.80
C ALA A 83 -2.85 20.94 41.21
N ARG A 84 -2.40 22.18 41.41
CA ARG A 84 -2.19 22.74 42.76
C ARG A 84 -3.55 23.10 43.34
N ILE A 85 -3.95 22.42 44.40
CA ILE A 85 -4.91 22.92 45.39
C ILE A 85 -4.34 22.59 46.76
#